data_AF-A0A0C3KQD1-F1
#
_entry.id   AF-A0A0C3KQD1-F1
#
_cell.length_a   1.000
_cell.length_b   1.000
_cell.length_c   1.000
_cell.angle_alpha   90.00
_cell.angle_beta   90.00
_cell.angle_gamma   90.00
#
_symmetry.space_group_name_H-M   'P 1'
#
loop_
_entity.id
_entity.type
_entity.pdbx_description
1 polymer ?
#
loop_
_entity_poly.entity_id
_entity_poly.type
_entity_poly.pdbx_seq_one_letter_code
_entity_poly.pdbx_strand_id
1 'polypeptide(L)'
;MKELNVARVPVKRPRREIAAYQPSDERFRSPLVMVEWQRVLMDEVQQVGGGKAAEMVSLIPRRSSWAVSGTPAKAQVQDLIAPLRFMRIHPLMSDAPQTTPSKLWNRFLKPGFWSSFRGIFDRYAVRTSRREAEGLDIPNQTRFVVPISLGMIERHFYDSTLKVALLELGLDARGVSRCGDSELNGALLRSVIRKLRMACIHPQVGTLGSQAAKGRGAQGGGVVRPIGDVLTGMVDTNWHAWMTDKKNLIMARIDRCLLLQDGSDSSKKKALQELIQLRQDTLSLIEELGQALASHDAKGRDIKGGGKVTSTDPNDTSSPNPELLPTGAEVEDHRHVRQSLYARIREGRVVLHKIEFSLGDLFHQLGKVSEERVSYANADGLRKLLLKTTEDSANRAIARLTEEVIQTGVNSKQLAISPSAKPGIKRDDLFSDANRIIDVLDSQRKLIFKWRDRVCKLLTQKISPKKSADGNEYQRALDVQQEVEGYLVAYAALLADRREVLNQETYEDICQGSRSLR
;
A
#
# COMPACT_ATOMS: atom_id res chain seq x y z
N MET A 1 -19.67 19.01 4.10
CA MET A 1 -20.98 19.71 4.15
C MET A 1 -20.83 21.08 3.49
N LYS A 2 -21.27 21.21 2.23
CA LYS A 2 -21.14 22.43 1.40
C LYS A 2 -22.16 23.52 1.80
N GLU A 3 -23.22 23.13 2.51
CA GLU A 3 -24.40 23.93 2.83
C GLU A 3 -24.17 25.04 3.86
N LEU A 4 -23.45 24.78 4.96
CA LEU A 4 -23.11 25.84 5.94
C LEU A 4 -22.38 27.01 5.28
N ASN A 5 -21.51 26.70 4.33
CA ASN A 5 -20.77 27.72 3.61
C ASN A 5 -21.73 28.60 2.76
N VAL A 6 -22.86 28.06 2.25
CA VAL A 6 -23.87 28.78 1.44
C VAL A 6 -24.83 29.60 2.34
N ALA A 7 -24.99 29.19 3.60
CA ALA A 7 -25.80 29.91 4.58
C ALA A 7 -25.14 31.20 5.10
N ARG A 8 -23.80 31.22 5.24
CA ARG A 8 -23.06 32.38 5.74
C ARG A 8 -22.99 33.51 4.71
N VAL A 9 -22.84 34.75 5.19
CA VAL A 9 -22.56 35.91 4.35
C VAL A 9 -21.31 35.65 3.49
N PRO A 10 -21.35 35.82 2.16
CA PRO A 10 -20.16 35.68 1.34
C PRO A 10 -19.11 36.69 1.79
N VAL A 11 -17.91 36.21 2.12
CA VAL A 11 -16.77 37.06 2.51
C VAL A 11 -16.36 37.87 1.28
N LYS A 12 -16.48 39.20 1.37
CA LYS A 12 -15.96 40.10 0.33
C LYS A 12 -14.44 39.98 0.27
N ARG A 13 -13.92 39.28 -0.73
CA ARG A 13 -12.48 39.25 -1.02
C ARG A 13 -12.10 40.54 -1.77
N PRO A 14 -10.91 41.11 -1.52
CA PRO A 14 -10.42 42.21 -2.36
C PRO A 14 -10.31 41.74 -3.81
N ARG A 15 -10.94 42.49 -4.73
CA ARG A 15 -10.94 42.18 -6.18
C ARG A 15 -9.60 42.61 -6.78
N ARG A 16 -9.03 41.81 -7.69
CA ARG A 16 -7.81 42.17 -8.44
C ARG A 16 -8.22 42.97 -9.67
N GLU A 17 -7.54 44.08 -9.95
CA GLU A 17 -7.88 45.03 -11.04
C GLU A 17 -7.89 44.40 -12.45
N ILE A 18 -7.12 43.32 -12.66
CA ILE A 18 -6.89 42.71 -13.98
C ILE A 18 -7.96 41.64 -14.33
N ALA A 19 -8.75 41.18 -13.36
CA ALA A 19 -9.71 40.09 -13.57
C ALA A 19 -11.13 40.62 -13.80
N ALA A 20 -11.74 40.24 -14.94
CA ALA A 20 -13.16 40.46 -15.18
C ALA A 20 -14.00 39.46 -14.36
N TYR A 21 -14.69 39.94 -13.34
CA TYR A 21 -15.58 39.12 -12.51
C TYR A 21 -17.00 39.16 -13.09
N GLN A 22 -17.61 38.00 -13.32
CA GLN A 22 -18.99 37.92 -13.79
C GLN A 22 -19.97 37.90 -12.61
N PRO A 23 -21.23 38.37 -12.77
CA PRO A 23 -22.26 38.24 -11.74
C PRO A 23 -22.56 36.80 -11.32
N SER A 24 -22.26 35.82 -12.19
CA SER A 24 -22.32 34.38 -11.91
C SER A 24 -21.27 33.90 -10.89
N ASP A 25 -20.22 34.69 -10.64
CA ASP A 25 -19.22 34.42 -9.59
C ASP A 25 -19.72 34.84 -8.19
N GLU A 26 -20.84 35.59 -8.10
CA GLU A 26 -21.45 35.94 -6.82
C GLU A 26 -22.20 34.74 -6.25
N ARG A 27 -21.69 34.26 -5.12
CA ARG A 27 -22.27 33.11 -4.45
C ARG A 27 -23.63 33.44 -3.84
N PHE A 28 -24.69 32.89 -4.43
CA PHE A 28 -26.05 32.99 -3.90
C PHE A 28 -26.13 32.37 -2.50
N ARG A 29 -26.88 33.03 -1.61
CA ARG A 29 -27.20 32.49 -0.29
C ARG A 29 -28.30 31.45 -0.40
N SER A 30 -28.36 30.57 0.61
CA SER A 30 -29.45 29.59 0.69
C SER A 30 -30.80 30.31 0.84
N PRO A 31 -31.81 29.97 0.02
CA PRO A 31 -33.16 30.53 0.16
C PRO A 31 -33.73 30.36 1.57
N LEU A 32 -33.37 29.28 2.26
CA LEU A 32 -33.81 28.99 3.63
C LEU A 32 -33.37 30.06 4.65
N VAL A 33 -32.26 30.75 4.37
CA VAL A 33 -31.71 31.83 5.23
C VAL A 33 -32.15 33.21 4.76
N MET A 34 -32.70 33.32 3.55
CA MET A 34 -33.18 34.59 2.98
C MET A 34 -34.64 34.90 3.35
N VAL A 35 -35.38 33.92 3.87
CA VAL A 35 -36.78 34.05 4.27
C VAL A 35 -36.90 33.97 5.80
N GLU A 36 -37.76 34.79 6.38
CA GLU A 36 -38.13 34.69 7.79
C GLU A 36 -39.23 33.63 7.97
N TRP A 37 -38.92 32.60 8.74
CA TRP A 37 -39.86 31.53 9.04
C TRP A 37 -40.73 31.86 10.26
N GLN A 38 -42.02 31.57 10.19
CA GLN A 38 -42.89 31.72 11.35
C GLN A 38 -42.48 30.77 12.48
N ARG A 39 -42.14 29.52 12.15
CA ARG A 39 -41.74 28.50 13.12
C ARG A 39 -40.67 27.59 12.53
N VAL A 40 -39.68 27.23 13.33
CA VAL A 40 -38.71 26.17 13.02
C VAL A 40 -38.79 25.11 14.11
N LEU A 41 -39.12 23.89 13.72
CA LEU A 41 -39.14 22.72 14.59
C LEU A 41 -37.91 21.87 14.31
N MET A 42 -37.20 21.52 15.36
CA MET A 42 -36.01 20.69 15.30
C MET A 42 -36.28 19.42 16.07
N ASP A 43 -36.57 18.36 15.32
CA ASP A 43 -36.74 17.02 15.88
C ASP A 43 -35.39 16.38 16.18
N GLU A 44 -35.36 15.55 17.23
CA GLU A 44 -34.17 14.87 17.73
C GLU A 44 -32.96 15.82 17.88
N VAL A 45 -33.17 16.97 18.55
CA VAL A 45 -32.17 18.05 18.66
C VAL A 45 -30.80 17.59 19.20
N GLN A 46 -30.75 16.49 19.96
CA GLN A 46 -29.51 15.87 20.45
C GLN A 46 -28.64 15.24 19.35
N GLN A 47 -29.22 14.88 18.21
CA GLN A 47 -28.47 14.33 17.07
C GLN A 47 -27.63 15.39 16.35
N VAL A 48 -28.03 16.65 16.47
CA VAL A 48 -27.33 17.80 15.87
C VAL A 48 -26.26 18.35 16.81
N GLY A 49 -25.72 17.50 17.70
CA GLY A 49 -24.65 17.81 18.63
C GLY A 49 -23.57 18.71 18.02
N GLY A 50 -23.05 19.63 18.84
CA GLY A 50 -22.29 20.81 18.42
C GLY A 50 -21.41 20.61 17.17
N GLY A 51 -21.57 21.52 16.20
CA GLY A 51 -20.86 21.45 14.92
C GLY A 51 -21.55 22.26 13.82
N LYS A 52 -21.19 21.97 12.57
CA LYS A 52 -21.62 22.74 11.39
C LYS A 52 -23.12 22.69 11.11
N ALA A 53 -23.81 21.61 11.48
CA ALA A 53 -25.25 21.46 11.30
C ALA A 53 -26.05 22.32 12.30
N ALA A 54 -25.68 22.30 13.59
CA ALA A 54 -26.28 23.17 14.60
C ALA A 54 -26.09 24.65 14.25
N GLU A 55 -24.91 24.99 13.72
CA GLU A 55 -24.60 26.33 13.28
C GLU A 55 -25.42 26.75 12.05
N MET A 56 -25.65 25.85 11.09
CA MET A 56 -26.48 26.16 9.94
C MET A 56 -27.93 26.46 10.34
N VAL A 57 -28.50 25.64 11.23
CA VAL A 57 -29.88 25.79 11.70
C VAL A 57 -30.06 27.05 12.56
N SER A 58 -29.02 27.49 13.29
CA SER A 58 -29.09 28.74 14.05
C SER A 58 -29.19 29.99 13.17
N LEU A 59 -28.64 29.93 11.94
CA LEU A 59 -28.67 31.02 10.96
C LEU A 59 -30.05 31.22 10.30
N ILE A 60 -30.94 30.23 10.36
CA ILE A 60 -32.29 30.34 9.77
C ILE A 60 -33.10 31.43 10.51
N PRO A 61 -33.50 32.53 9.85
CA PRO A 61 -34.32 33.57 10.47
C PRO A 61 -35.70 33.01 10.84
N ARG A 62 -36.16 33.27 12.07
CA ARG A 62 -37.40 32.67 12.60
C ARG A 62 -38.02 33.49 13.72
N ARG A 63 -39.36 33.44 13.84
CA ARG A 63 -40.12 34.02 14.97
C ARG A 63 -40.28 33.07 16.15
N SER A 64 -40.48 31.78 15.91
CA SER A 64 -40.59 30.77 16.97
C SER A 64 -39.71 29.54 16.70
N SER A 65 -39.18 28.94 17.76
CA SER A 65 -38.31 27.76 17.69
C SER A 65 -38.71 26.70 18.70
N TRP A 66 -38.85 25.46 18.24
CA TRP A 66 -39.26 24.32 19.07
C TRP A 66 -38.20 23.22 18.96
N ALA A 67 -37.59 22.85 20.08
CA ALA A 67 -36.64 21.75 20.15
C ALA A 67 -37.36 20.52 20.70
N VAL A 68 -37.45 19.46 19.91
CA VAL A 68 -38.11 18.21 20.28
C VAL A 68 -37.03 17.13 20.44
N SER A 69 -37.11 16.36 21.52
CA SER A 69 -36.18 15.26 21.78
C SER A 69 -36.73 14.34 22.85
N GLY A 70 -36.63 13.03 22.63
CA GLY A 70 -36.86 12.04 23.69
C GLY A 70 -35.72 11.98 24.73
N THR A 71 -34.51 12.39 24.35
CA THR A 71 -33.29 12.32 25.17
C THR A 71 -32.43 13.58 24.99
N PRO A 72 -32.77 14.69 25.68
CA PRO A 72 -32.13 15.98 25.42
C PRO A 72 -30.64 16.03 25.82
N ALA A 73 -30.19 15.17 26.74
CA ALA A 73 -28.77 14.96 27.07
C ALA A 73 -28.37 13.53 26.69
N LYS A 74 -27.30 13.36 25.90
CA LYS A 74 -26.90 12.06 25.34
C LYS A 74 -25.82 11.39 26.20
N ALA A 75 -24.69 12.07 26.39
CA ALA A 75 -23.57 11.54 27.16
C ALA A 75 -23.16 12.48 28.30
N GLN A 76 -23.33 13.79 28.12
CA GLN A 76 -22.94 14.79 29.10
C GLN A 76 -24.00 15.90 29.19
N VAL A 77 -24.05 16.57 30.35
CA VAL A 77 -24.94 17.74 30.55
C VAL A 77 -24.56 18.91 29.63
N GLN A 78 -23.34 18.92 29.09
CA GLN A 78 -22.89 19.88 28.07
C GLN A 78 -23.70 19.81 26.77
N ASP A 79 -24.31 18.66 26.47
CA ASP A 79 -25.11 18.48 25.25
C ASP A 79 -26.34 19.41 25.23
N LEU A 80 -26.83 19.83 26.40
CA LEU A 80 -28.00 20.72 26.55
C LEU A 80 -27.75 22.16 26.08
N ILE A 81 -26.49 22.54 25.86
CA ILE A 81 -26.14 23.87 25.34
C ILE A 81 -26.69 24.06 23.92
N ALA A 82 -26.60 23.03 23.07
CA ALA A 82 -26.99 23.14 21.67
C ALA A 82 -28.51 23.38 21.50
N PRO A 83 -29.41 22.67 22.21
CA PRO A 83 -30.84 23.00 22.25
C PRO A 83 -31.14 24.42 22.73
N LEU A 84 -30.51 24.89 23.82
CA LEU A 84 -30.73 26.25 24.35
C LEU A 84 -30.28 27.33 23.34
N ARG A 85 -29.17 27.09 22.64
CA ARG A 85 -28.69 27.92 21.53
C ARG A 85 -29.68 28.00 20.39
N PHE A 86 -30.22 26.85 19.97
CA PHE A 86 -31.24 26.80 18.93
C PHE A 86 -32.50 27.57 19.33
N MET A 87 -32.91 27.47 20.60
CA MET A 87 -34.07 28.21 21.13
C MET A 87 -33.79 29.70 21.38
N ARG A 88 -32.55 30.17 21.18
CA ARG A 88 -32.10 31.56 21.43
C ARG A 88 -32.40 32.04 22.86
N ILE A 89 -32.31 31.14 23.83
CA ILE A 89 -32.51 31.48 25.25
C ILE A 89 -31.22 32.13 25.76
N HIS A 90 -31.27 33.46 25.91
CA HIS A 90 -30.13 34.35 26.19
C HIS A 90 -29.67 34.56 27.67
N PRO A 91 -30.02 33.76 28.71
CA PRO A 91 -29.52 34.00 30.07
C PRO A 91 -28.01 33.75 30.28
N LEU A 92 -27.34 33.05 29.36
CA LEU A 92 -25.93 32.62 29.49
C LEU A 92 -25.06 32.99 28.28
N MET A 93 -25.64 33.68 27.30
CA MET A 93 -25.04 33.95 26.01
C MET A 93 -24.82 35.46 25.93
N SER A 94 -23.57 35.92 25.84
CA SER A 94 -23.26 37.30 25.45
C SER A 94 -23.70 37.52 24.01
N ASP A 95 -23.93 38.78 23.62
CA ASP A 95 -24.35 39.29 22.29
C ASP A 95 -23.56 38.78 21.05
N ALA A 96 -22.59 37.89 21.24
CA ALA A 96 -21.94 37.10 20.20
C ALA A 96 -22.64 35.73 20.03
N PRO A 97 -23.49 35.54 18.99
CA PRO A 97 -24.28 34.32 18.78
C PRO A 97 -23.47 33.04 18.49
N GLN A 98 -22.13 33.12 18.42
CA GLN A 98 -21.27 32.02 18.00
C GLN A 98 -20.41 31.41 19.13
N THR A 99 -20.31 32.02 20.30
CA THR A 99 -19.44 31.51 21.39
C THR A 99 -20.04 31.77 22.76
N THR A 100 -20.74 30.78 23.32
CA THR A 100 -20.83 30.70 24.79
C THR A 100 -19.44 30.29 25.29
N PRO A 101 -18.77 31.08 26.15
CA PRO A 101 -17.54 30.61 26.78
C PRO A 101 -17.87 29.35 27.57
N SER A 102 -17.29 28.20 27.21
CA SER A 102 -17.51 26.92 27.91
C SER A 102 -17.27 27.03 29.43
N LYS A 103 -16.47 28.01 29.85
CA LYS A 103 -16.22 28.40 31.24
C LYS A 103 -17.48 28.86 32.00
N LEU A 104 -18.35 29.65 31.37
CA LEU A 104 -19.60 30.12 31.99
C LEU A 104 -20.59 28.99 32.16
N TRP A 105 -20.73 28.13 31.14
CA TRP A 105 -21.56 26.93 31.25
C TRP A 105 -21.06 25.98 32.34
N ASN A 106 -19.75 25.71 32.38
CA ASN A 106 -19.17 24.87 33.43
C ASN A 106 -19.33 25.47 34.83
N ARG A 107 -19.36 26.81 34.96
CA ARG A 107 -19.68 27.49 36.23
C ARG A 107 -21.17 27.34 36.58
N PHE A 108 -22.05 27.44 35.60
CA PHE A 108 -23.49 27.25 35.76
C PHE A 108 -23.87 25.83 36.20
N LEU A 109 -23.08 24.83 35.82
CA LEU A 109 -23.23 23.44 36.27
C LEU A 109 -22.75 23.19 37.72
N LYS A 110 -22.13 24.18 38.39
CA LYS A 110 -21.70 24.01 39.78
C LYS A 110 -22.91 23.97 40.73
N PRO A 111 -22.83 23.24 41.86
CA PRO A 111 -23.95 23.08 42.79
C PRO A 111 -24.60 24.40 43.25
N GLY A 112 -23.81 25.46 43.43
CA GLY A 112 -24.31 26.77 43.86
C GLY A 112 -25.25 27.48 42.86
N PHE A 113 -25.32 27.04 41.60
CA PHE A 113 -26.19 27.60 40.57
C PHE A 113 -27.34 26.66 40.17
N TRP A 114 -27.54 25.57 40.90
CA TRP A 114 -28.54 24.54 40.56
C TRP A 114 -29.97 25.08 40.50
N SER A 115 -30.35 26.00 41.40
CA SER A 115 -31.67 26.64 41.40
C SER A 115 -31.91 27.44 40.12
N SER A 116 -30.90 28.19 39.65
CA SER A 116 -30.95 28.92 38.38
C SER A 116 -30.98 27.97 37.18
N PHE A 117 -30.22 26.87 37.23
CA PHE A 117 -30.28 25.80 36.22
C PHE A 117 -31.69 25.24 36.09
N ARG A 118 -32.26 24.80 37.21
CA ARG A 118 -33.62 24.27 37.27
C ARG A 118 -34.65 25.30 36.77
N GLY A 119 -34.56 26.55 37.22
CA GLY A 119 -35.50 27.61 36.83
C GLY A 119 -35.55 27.89 35.32
N ILE A 120 -34.43 27.73 34.59
CA ILE A 120 -34.44 27.84 33.12
C ILE A 120 -35.24 26.69 32.50
N PHE A 121 -34.99 25.44 32.92
CA PHE A 121 -35.69 24.30 32.34
C PHE A 121 -37.15 24.23 32.77
N ASP A 122 -37.50 24.63 34.00
CA ASP A 122 -38.89 24.71 34.45
C ASP A 122 -39.69 25.75 33.63
N ARG A 123 -39.03 26.79 33.10
CA ARG A 123 -39.68 27.84 32.28
C ARG A 123 -39.79 27.49 30.80
N TYR A 124 -38.76 26.84 30.24
CA TYR A 124 -38.62 26.68 28.79
C TYR A 124 -38.73 25.23 28.30
N ALA A 125 -38.74 24.25 29.19
CA ALA A 125 -38.84 22.84 28.85
C ALA A 125 -40.06 22.19 29.49
N VAL A 126 -40.71 21.32 28.73
CA VAL A 126 -41.76 20.44 29.23
C VAL A 126 -41.31 19.02 28.97
N ARG A 127 -41.32 18.19 30.01
CA ARG A 127 -40.98 16.77 29.90
C ARG A 127 -42.00 15.96 30.69
N THR A 128 -42.74 15.12 29.98
CA THR A 128 -43.64 14.14 30.57
C THR A 128 -42.97 12.79 30.54
N SER A 129 -42.83 12.12 31.68
CA SER A 129 -42.30 10.76 31.70
C SER A 129 -43.37 9.77 31.21
N ARG A 130 -42.96 8.62 30.68
CA ARG A 130 -43.91 7.56 30.28
C ARG A 130 -44.79 7.06 31.44
N ARG A 131 -44.39 7.30 32.69
CA ARG A 131 -45.16 6.92 33.89
C ARG A 131 -46.29 7.91 34.21
N GLU A 132 -46.15 9.15 33.77
CA GLU A 132 -47.08 10.26 34.06
C GLU A 132 -48.03 10.52 32.88
N ALA A 133 -47.88 9.79 31.77
CA ALA A 133 -48.71 9.95 30.59
C ALA A 133 -50.02 9.17 30.75
N GLU A 134 -51.11 9.87 31.06
CA GLU A 134 -52.45 9.29 31.12
C GLU A 134 -52.93 8.84 29.72
N GLY A 135 -53.60 7.69 29.64
CA GLY A 135 -54.19 7.17 28.39
C GLY A 135 -53.29 6.29 27.52
N LEU A 136 -52.09 5.93 28.00
CA LEU A 136 -51.14 5.04 27.31
C LEU A 136 -50.98 3.71 28.07
N ASP A 137 -51.63 2.63 27.60
CA ASP A 137 -51.45 1.28 28.12
C ASP A 137 -50.18 0.64 27.53
N ILE A 138 -49.02 0.98 28.10
CA ILE A 138 -47.70 0.54 27.61
C ILE A 138 -47.32 -0.77 28.34
N PRO A 139 -46.98 -1.85 27.61
CA PRO A 139 -46.54 -3.09 28.25
C PRO A 139 -45.23 -2.89 29.00
N ASN A 140 -45.08 -3.63 30.12
CA ASN A 140 -43.88 -3.58 30.94
C ASN A 140 -42.64 -3.99 30.14
N GLN A 141 -41.60 -3.14 30.14
CA GLN A 141 -40.34 -3.43 29.48
C GLN A 141 -39.48 -4.38 30.32
N THR A 142 -39.22 -5.59 29.80
CA THR A 142 -38.28 -6.54 30.39
C THR A 142 -36.90 -6.44 29.73
N ARG A 143 -35.84 -6.59 30.52
CA ARG A 143 -34.45 -6.56 30.04
C ARG A 143 -33.71 -7.80 30.54
N PHE A 144 -33.28 -8.66 29.63
CA PHE A 144 -32.46 -9.83 29.92
C PHE A 144 -31.01 -9.57 29.51
N VAL A 145 -30.06 -9.96 30.35
CA VAL A 145 -28.64 -9.98 30.00
C VAL A 145 -28.26 -11.44 29.79
N VAL A 146 -28.01 -11.82 28.54
CA VAL A 146 -27.63 -13.18 28.16
C VAL A 146 -26.10 -13.25 28.06
N PRO A 147 -25.41 -13.92 29.00
CA PRO A 147 -23.97 -14.15 28.87
C PRO A 147 -23.71 -15.13 27.73
N ILE A 148 -22.73 -14.80 26.88
CA ILE A 148 -22.31 -15.63 25.76
C ILE A 148 -20.84 -16.00 25.99
N SER A 149 -20.50 -17.27 25.80
CA SER A 149 -19.11 -17.74 25.81
C SER A 149 -18.51 -17.68 24.42
N LEU A 150 -17.25 -17.24 24.31
CA LEU A 150 -16.50 -17.27 23.05
C LEU A 150 -16.26 -18.72 22.59
N GLY A 151 -16.39 -18.97 21.30
CA GLY A 151 -15.98 -20.24 20.69
C GLY A 151 -14.46 -20.44 20.74
N MET A 152 -13.97 -21.65 20.45
CA MET A 152 -12.53 -21.97 20.54
C MET A 152 -11.67 -21.06 19.65
N ILE A 153 -12.13 -20.79 18.42
CA ILE A 153 -11.43 -19.95 17.44
C ILE A 153 -11.38 -18.49 17.91
N GLU A 154 -12.53 -17.97 18.34
CA GLU A 154 -12.66 -16.61 18.86
C GLU A 154 -11.82 -16.42 20.12
N ARG A 155 -11.80 -17.44 21.00
CA ARG A 155 -11.00 -17.44 22.22
C ARG A 155 -9.51 -17.41 21.91
N HIS A 156 -9.04 -18.26 21.00
CA HIS A 156 -7.65 -18.26 20.57
C HIS A 156 -7.24 -16.90 19.99
N PHE A 157 -8.08 -16.32 19.14
CA PHE A 157 -7.83 -15.00 18.56
C PHE A 157 -7.83 -13.89 19.63
N TYR A 158 -8.77 -13.93 20.57
CA TYR A 158 -8.86 -12.99 21.69
C TYR A 158 -7.62 -13.06 22.58
N ASP A 159 -7.23 -14.26 23.01
CA ASP A 159 -6.08 -14.48 23.89
C ASP A 159 -4.76 -14.10 23.19
N SER A 160 -4.63 -14.38 21.90
CA SER A 160 -3.48 -13.95 21.09
C SER A 160 -3.41 -12.42 20.97
N THR A 161 -4.56 -11.78 20.72
CA THR A 161 -4.66 -10.31 20.64
C THR A 161 -4.35 -9.67 21.99
N LEU A 162 -4.81 -10.26 23.09
CA LEU A 162 -4.55 -9.81 24.45
C LEU A 162 -3.05 -9.89 24.77
N LYS A 163 -2.37 -10.99 24.43
CA LYS A 163 -0.92 -11.14 24.64
C LYS A 163 -0.14 -10.03 23.94
N VAL A 164 -0.43 -9.77 22.66
CA VAL A 164 0.22 -8.70 21.89
C VAL A 164 -0.07 -7.34 22.52
N ALA A 165 -1.32 -7.09 22.91
CA ALA A 165 -1.71 -5.83 23.52
C ALA A 165 -1.04 -5.58 24.88
N LEU A 166 -0.87 -6.61 25.70
CA LEU A 166 -0.15 -6.52 26.97
C LEU A 166 1.32 -6.15 26.73
N LEU A 167 1.97 -6.78 25.74
CA LEU A 167 3.34 -6.44 25.35
C LEU A 167 3.46 -4.99 24.86
N GLU A 168 2.53 -4.52 24.02
CA GLU A 168 2.49 -3.13 23.54
C GLU A 168 2.29 -2.12 24.67
N LEU A 169 1.51 -2.48 25.69
CA LEU A 169 1.28 -1.67 26.89
C LEU A 169 2.41 -1.78 27.93
N GLY A 170 3.42 -2.63 27.70
CA GLY A 170 4.49 -2.87 28.67
C GLY A 170 4.06 -3.65 29.91
N LEU A 171 2.94 -4.37 29.82
CA LEU A 171 2.37 -5.19 30.89
C LEU A 171 2.84 -6.65 30.77
N ASP A 172 2.96 -7.33 31.90
CA ASP A 172 3.16 -8.78 31.96
C ASP A 172 1.84 -9.54 31.69
N ALA A 173 1.90 -10.88 31.67
CA ALA A 173 0.73 -11.72 31.47
C ALA A 173 -0.34 -11.59 32.58
N ARG A 174 0.00 -11.00 33.73
CA ARG A 174 -0.88 -10.75 34.88
C ARG A 174 -1.44 -9.32 34.87
N GLY A 175 -1.03 -8.48 33.92
CA GLY A 175 -1.42 -7.08 33.83
C GLY A 175 -0.61 -6.14 34.74
N VAL A 176 0.53 -6.60 35.25
CA VAL A 176 1.46 -5.81 36.07
C VAL A 176 2.46 -5.11 35.16
N SER A 177 2.74 -3.84 35.42
CA SER A 177 3.74 -3.09 34.64
C SER A 177 5.12 -3.69 34.81
N ARG A 178 5.81 -3.94 33.68
CA ARG A 178 7.18 -4.46 33.67
C ARG A 178 8.21 -3.39 34.04
N CYS A 179 7.85 -2.12 33.93
CA CYS A 179 8.66 -0.98 34.32
C CYS A 179 7.94 -0.23 35.45
N GLY A 180 8.58 -0.08 36.61
CA GLY A 180 8.00 0.62 37.76
C GLY A 180 7.54 2.03 37.37
N ASP A 181 6.33 2.39 37.80
CA ASP A 181 5.69 3.72 37.67
C ASP A 181 5.59 4.32 36.26
N SER A 182 5.56 3.51 35.21
CA SER A 182 5.21 4.02 33.87
C SER A 182 3.69 4.24 33.77
N GLU A 183 3.28 5.50 33.62
CA GLU A 183 1.88 5.83 33.34
C GLU A 183 1.43 5.19 32.02
N LEU A 184 0.37 4.38 32.07
CA LEU A 184 -0.17 3.74 30.89
C LEU A 184 -0.65 4.79 29.89
N ASN A 185 -0.22 4.67 28.64
CA ASN A 185 -0.69 5.54 27.57
C ASN A 185 -2.21 5.32 27.35
N GLY A 186 -3.02 6.26 27.82
CA GLY A 186 -4.48 6.17 27.74
C GLY A 186 -5.02 6.10 26.30
N ALA A 187 -4.31 6.63 25.31
CA ALA A 187 -4.70 6.52 23.91
C ALA A 187 -4.51 5.08 23.38
N LEU A 188 -3.37 4.47 23.71
CA LEU A 188 -3.07 3.08 23.39
C LEU A 188 -4.01 2.12 24.13
N LEU A 189 -4.28 2.37 25.41
CA LEU A 189 -5.23 1.56 26.18
C LEU A 189 -6.63 1.60 25.55
N ARG A 190 -7.12 2.78 25.13
CA ARG A 190 -8.41 2.90 24.44
C ARG A 190 -8.43 2.16 23.11
N SER A 191 -7.35 2.20 22.32
CA SER A 191 -7.28 1.48 21.05
C SER A 191 -7.26 -0.03 21.26
N VAL A 192 -6.49 -0.51 22.25
CA VAL A 192 -6.45 -1.92 22.68
C VAL A 192 -7.81 -2.41 23.14
N ILE A 193 -8.47 -1.69 24.06
CA ILE A 193 -9.80 -2.06 24.56
C ILE A 193 -10.80 -2.10 23.41
N ARG A 194 -10.76 -1.13 22.50
CA ARG A 194 -11.60 -1.15 21.30
C ARG A 194 -11.33 -2.40 20.45
N LYS A 195 -10.08 -2.78 20.25
CA LYS A 195 -9.67 -3.98 19.50
C LYS A 195 -10.19 -5.27 20.15
N LEU A 196 -10.05 -5.40 21.47
CA LEU A 196 -10.57 -6.54 22.24
C LEU A 196 -12.10 -6.62 22.18
N ARG A 197 -12.80 -5.48 22.30
CA ARG A 197 -14.26 -5.43 22.16
C ARG A 197 -14.72 -5.83 20.75
N MET A 198 -13.97 -5.44 19.73
CA MET A 198 -14.24 -5.86 18.35
C MET A 198 -13.96 -7.36 18.14
N ALA A 199 -12.93 -7.90 18.79
CA ALA A 199 -12.62 -9.34 18.78
C ALA A 199 -13.72 -10.20 19.42
N CYS A 200 -14.43 -9.66 20.42
CA CYS A 200 -15.62 -10.32 21.01
C CYS A 200 -16.81 -10.38 20.04
N ILE A 201 -16.87 -9.54 19.00
CA ILE A 201 -17.93 -9.56 18.00
C ILE A 201 -17.57 -10.55 16.90
N HIS A 202 -16.37 -10.39 16.33
CA HIS A 202 -15.85 -11.29 15.32
C HIS A 202 -14.34 -11.06 15.10
N PRO A 203 -13.51 -12.09 14.85
CA PRO A 203 -12.07 -11.93 14.58
C PRO A 203 -11.74 -10.95 13.46
N GLN A 204 -12.50 -10.98 12.35
CA GLN A 204 -12.31 -10.06 11.22
C GLN A 204 -12.60 -8.59 11.59
N VAL A 205 -13.55 -8.33 12.49
CA VAL A 205 -13.82 -6.96 12.96
C VAL A 205 -12.68 -6.47 13.86
N GLY A 206 -12.10 -7.38 14.66
CA GLY A 206 -10.90 -7.13 15.44
C GLY A 206 -9.67 -6.75 14.59
N THR A 207 -9.55 -7.30 13.38
CA THR A 207 -8.44 -6.96 12.44
C THR A 207 -8.74 -5.72 11.60
N LEU A 208 -9.99 -5.53 11.13
CA LEU A 208 -10.42 -4.39 10.32
C LEU A 208 -10.21 -3.04 11.04
N GLY A 209 -10.32 -2.99 12.37
CA GLY A 209 -10.00 -1.79 13.14
C GLY A 209 -8.56 -1.29 12.99
N SER A 210 -7.61 -2.20 12.69
CA SER A 210 -6.20 -1.87 12.43
C SER A 210 -5.97 -1.42 10.98
N GLN A 211 -6.67 -2.04 10.02
CA GLN A 211 -6.54 -1.70 8.60
C GLN A 211 -7.29 -0.40 8.21
N ALA A 212 -8.42 -0.11 8.84
CA ALA A 212 -9.14 1.16 8.66
C ALA A 212 -8.30 2.38 9.10
N ALA A 213 -7.37 2.20 10.04
CA ALA A 213 -6.42 3.24 10.46
C ALA A 213 -5.28 3.47 9.44
N LYS A 214 -5.01 2.50 8.55
CA LYS A 214 -3.90 2.55 7.57
C LYS A 214 -4.33 2.86 6.14
N GLY A 215 -5.57 3.29 5.91
CA GLY A 215 -6.02 3.80 4.60
C GLY A 215 -5.99 2.79 3.43
N ARG A 216 -5.66 1.53 3.69
CA ARG A 216 -5.84 0.45 2.71
C ARG A 216 -7.30 0.05 2.74
N GLY A 217 -8.03 0.48 1.71
CA GLY A 217 -9.40 0.05 1.48
C GLY A 217 -9.48 -1.46 1.62
N ALA A 218 -10.46 -1.93 2.40
CA ALA A 218 -10.76 -3.35 2.54
C ALA A 218 -11.05 -3.92 1.15
N GLN A 219 -10.03 -4.51 0.53
CA GLN A 219 -10.19 -5.35 -0.64
C GLN A 219 -10.86 -6.63 -0.16
N GLY A 220 -12.19 -6.65 -0.28
CA GLY A 220 -13.07 -7.63 0.33
C GLY A 220 -14.18 -6.89 1.05
N GLY A 221 -15.31 -6.73 0.37
CA GLY A 221 -16.49 -5.99 0.86
C GLY A 221 -16.86 -6.39 2.29
N GLY A 222 -17.51 -5.47 3.01
CA GLY A 222 -17.84 -5.54 4.43
C GLY A 222 -18.74 -6.69 4.90
N VAL A 223 -18.72 -7.85 4.22
CA VAL A 223 -19.29 -9.11 4.63
C VAL A 223 -18.32 -9.79 5.58
N VAL A 224 -18.80 -10.07 6.79
CA VAL A 224 -18.09 -10.85 7.78
C VAL A 224 -18.03 -12.30 7.30
N ARG A 225 -16.82 -12.85 7.15
CA ARG A 225 -16.60 -14.26 6.77
C ARG A 225 -17.13 -15.18 7.87
N PRO A 226 -17.67 -16.37 7.52
CA PRO A 226 -18.04 -17.36 8.52
C PRO A 226 -16.81 -17.81 9.32
N ILE A 227 -17.03 -18.27 10.55
CA ILE A 227 -15.94 -18.67 11.46
C ILE A 227 -15.07 -19.81 10.91
N GLY A 228 -15.63 -20.66 10.04
CA GLY A 228 -14.89 -21.72 9.35
C GLY A 228 -13.82 -21.17 8.40
N ASP A 229 -14.16 -20.12 7.64
CA ASP A 229 -13.21 -19.46 6.72
C ASP A 229 -12.15 -18.65 7.48
N VAL A 230 -12.50 -18.17 8.68
CA VAL A 230 -11.52 -17.56 9.59
C VAL A 230 -10.53 -18.62 10.06
N LEU A 231 -11.00 -19.82 10.41
CA LEU A 231 -10.13 -20.92 10.82
C LEU A 231 -9.19 -21.34 9.70
N THR A 232 -9.67 -21.51 8.46
CA THR A 232 -8.79 -21.85 7.33
C THR A 232 -7.72 -20.79 7.12
N GLY A 233 -8.09 -19.50 7.14
CA GLY A 233 -7.12 -18.41 7.05
C GLY A 233 -6.12 -18.38 8.22
N MET A 234 -6.54 -18.73 9.43
CA MET A 234 -5.65 -18.85 10.59
C MET A 234 -4.68 -20.04 10.44
N VAL A 235 -5.16 -21.18 9.93
CA VAL A 235 -4.32 -22.35 9.63
C VAL A 235 -3.28 -22.00 8.58
N ASP A 236 -3.68 -21.34 7.49
CA ASP A 236 -2.77 -20.91 6.42
C ASP A 236 -1.71 -19.93 6.95
N THR A 237 -2.13 -18.96 7.78
CA THR A 237 -1.21 -17.99 8.39
C THR A 237 -0.19 -18.69 9.31
N ASN A 238 -0.66 -19.62 10.14
CA ASN A 238 0.21 -20.39 11.03
C ASN A 238 1.17 -21.30 10.25
N TRP A 239 0.68 -21.92 9.18
CA TRP A 239 1.50 -22.73 8.29
C TRP A 239 2.61 -21.89 7.65
N HIS A 240 2.29 -20.69 7.15
CA HIS A 240 3.28 -19.76 6.61
C HIS A 240 4.31 -19.30 7.65
N ALA A 241 3.89 -19.05 8.89
CA ALA A 241 4.78 -18.70 9.99
C ALA A 241 5.72 -19.87 10.32
N TRP A 242 5.18 -21.08 10.49
CA TRP A 242 5.94 -22.30 10.76
C TRP A 242 6.99 -22.58 9.68
N MET A 243 6.63 -22.43 8.40
CA MET A 243 7.56 -22.57 7.28
C MET A 243 8.70 -21.54 7.33
N THR A 244 8.38 -20.31 7.70
CA THR A 244 9.37 -19.23 7.83
C THR A 244 10.33 -19.51 8.98
N ASP A 245 9.81 -19.97 10.12
CA ASP A 245 10.62 -20.35 11.28
C ASP A 245 11.50 -21.57 11.00
N LYS A 246 10.97 -22.59 10.31
CA LYS A 246 11.76 -23.77 9.88
C LYS A 246 12.91 -23.35 8.97
N LYS A 247 12.68 -22.44 8.02
CA LYS A 247 13.74 -21.87 7.17
C LYS A 247 14.78 -21.13 8.00
N ASN A 248 14.36 -20.26 8.91
CA ASN A 248 15.27 -19.48 9.77
C ASN A 248 16.13 -20.40 10.65
N LEU A 249 15.55 -21.49 11.17
CA LEU A 249 16.28 -22.52 11.91
C LEU A 249 17.34 -23.20 11.04
N ILE A 250 16.99 -23.59 9.81
CA ILE A 250 17.95 -24.21 8.87
C ILE A 250 19.08 -23.22 8.56
N MET A 251 18.77 -21.95 8.28
CA MET A 251 19.78 -20.92 8.02
C MET A 251 20.72 -20.73 9.21
N ALA A 252 20.19 -20.62 10.43
CA ALA A 252 21.00 -20.48 11.64
C ALA A 252 21.90 -21.71 11.88
N ARG A 253 21.42 -22.92 11.56
CA ARG A 253 22.24 -24.14 11.64
C ARG A 253 23.35 -24.17 10.57
N ILE A 254 23.07 -23.71 9.35
CA ILE A 254 24.11 -23.56 8.31
C ILE A 254 25.19 -22.59 8.78
N ASP A 255 24.79 -21.44 9.32
CA ASP A 255 25.75 -20.44 9.81
C ASP A 255 26.58 -20.99 10.99
N ARG A 256 25.96 -21.78 11.88
CA ARG A 256 26.69 -22.53 12.91
C ARG A 256 27.67 -23.54 12.32
N CYS A 257 27.29 -24.27 11.28
CA CYS A 257 28.17 -25.21 10.60
C CYS A 257 29.37 -24.50 9.97
N LEU A 258 29.15 -23.32 9.37
CA LEU A 258 30.21 -22.49 8.80
C LEU A 258 31.22 -22.08 9.86
N LEU A 259 30.77 -21.65 11.04
CA LEU A 259 31.65 -21.33 12.18
C LEU A 259 32.45 -22.54 12.68
N LEU A 260 31.92 -23.75 12.54
CA LEU A 260 32.63 -24.99 12.91
C LEU A 260 33.67 -25.41 11.88
N GLN A 261 33.63 -24.89 10.63
CA GLN A 261 34.59 -25.21 9.58
C GLN A 261 36.00 -24.73 9.93
N ASP A 262 36.12 -23.57 10.60
CA ASP A 262 37.40 -23.00 11.04
C ASP A 262 38.00 -23.71 12.27
N GLY A 263 37.27 -24.67 12.84
CA GLY A 263 37.68 -25.43 14.03
C GLY A 263 38.54 -26.66 13.74
N SER A 264 38.71 -27.48 14.77
CA SER A 264 39.41 -28.78 14.68
C SER A 264 38.73 -29.75 13.69
N ASP A 265 39.46 -30.78 13.25
CA ASP A 265 38.90 -31.83 12.37
C ASP A 265 37.71 -32.57 12.98
N SER A 266 37.63 -32.66 14.32
CA SER A 266 36.45 -33.20 15.02
C SER A 266 35.22 -32.29 14.82
N SER A 267 35.43 -30.97 14.87
CA SER A 267 34.38 -29.96 14.61
C SER A 267 33.89 -30.01 13.16
N LYS A 268 34.80 -30.16 12.20
CA LYS A 268 34.47 -30.31 10.76
C LYS A 268 33.64 -31.57 10.49
N LYS A 269 33.98 -32.69 11.13
CA LYS A 269 33.19 -33.94 11.02
C LYS A 269 31.78 -33.79 11.60
N LYS A 270 31.62 -33.06 12.72
CA LYS A 270 30.30 -32.74 13.29
C LYS A 270 29.49 -31.83 12.35
N ALA A 271 30.10 -30.79 11.80
CA ALA A 271 29.47 -29.89 10.83
C ALA A 271 29.03 -30.66 9.57
N LEU A 272 29.84 -31.60 9.09
CA LEU A 272 29.50 -32.46 7.95
C LEU A 272 28.26 -33.31 8.22
N GLN A 273 28.20 -33.98 9.38
CA GLN A 273 27.04 -34.80 9.75
C GLN A 273 25.76 -33.96 9.83
N GLU A 274 25.85 -32.77 10.42
CA GLU A 274 24.72 -31.85 10.51
C GLU A 274 24.27 -31.33 9.15
N LEU A 275 25.20 -30.96 8.25
CA LEU A 275 24.84 -30.51 6.90
C LEU A 275 24.22 -31.62 6.05
N ILE A 276 24.66 -32.88 6.21
CA ILE A 276 24.03 -34.03 5.54
C ILE A 276 22.59 -34.21 6.04
N GLN A 277 22.35 -34.07 7.35
CA GLN A 277 21.01 -34.11 7.91
C GLN A 277 20.15 -32.96 7.39
N LEU A 278 20.67 -31.73 7.39
CA LEU A 278 19.98 -30.55 6.86
C LEU A 278 19.65 -30.68 5.37
N ARG A 279 20.54 -31.30 4.59
CA ARG A 279 20.28 -31.60 3.18
C ARG A 279 19.05 -32.49 3.05
N GLN A 280 18.98 -33.57 3.81
CA GLN A 280 17.84 -34.49 3.79
C GLN A 280 16.54 -33.80 4.22
N ASP A 281 16.59 -33.03 5.32
CA ASP A 281 15.43 -32.29 5.84
C ASP A 281 14.93 -31.21 4.85
N THR A 282 15.85 -30.61 4.09
CA THR A 282 15.50 -29.59 3.08
C THR A 282 14.92 -30.23 1.82
N LEU A 283 15.45 -31.39 1.41
CA LEU A 283 14.91 -32.15 0.28
C LEU A 283 13.48 -32.65 0.56
N SER A 284 13.25 -33.23 1.75
CA SER A 284 11.89 -33.66 2.14
C SER A 284 10.91 -32.50 2.18
N LEU A 285 11.34 -31.34 2.68
CA LEU A 285 10.52 -30.13 2.69
C LEU A 285 10.16 -29.65 1.28
N ILE A 286 11.12 -29.66 0.34
CA ILE A 286 10.87 -29.29 -1.06
C ILE A 286 9.89 -30.28 -1.70
N GLU A 287 10.00 -31.56 -1.38
CA GLU A 287 9.09 -32.60 -1.88
C GLU A 287 7.66 -32.41 -1.34
N GLU A 288 7.50 -32.19 -0.03
CA GLU A 288 6.21 -31.87 0.60
C GLU A 288 5.55 -30.64 -0.03
N LEU A 289 6.33 -29.58 -0.28
CA LEU A 289 5.85 -28.37 -0.96
C LEU A 289 5.47 -28.65 -2.42
N GLY A 290 6.21 -29.52 -3.11
CA GLY A 290 5.91 -29.97 -4.45
C GLY A 290 4.60 -30.76 -4.53
N GLN A 291 4.35 -31.66 -3.58
CA GLN A 291 3.10 -32.40 -3.46
C GLN A 291 1.93 -31.47 -3.14
N ALA A 292 2.12 -30.50 -2.24
CA ALA A 292 1.12 -29.48 -1.94
C ALA A 292 0.78 -28.65 -3.18
N LEU A 293 1.78 -28.22 -3.96
CA LEU A 293 1.58 -27.51 -5.22
C LEU A 293 0.82 -28.36 -6.25
N ALA A 294 1.17 -29.64 -6.40
CA ALA A 294 0.48 -30.56 -7.30
C ALA A 294 -1.00 -30.75 -6.91
N SER A 295 -1.28 -30.89 -5.61
CA SER A 295 -2.65 -30.99 -5.10
C SER A 295 -3.45 -29.70 -5.34
N HIS A 296 -2.81 -28.54 -5.21
CA HIS A 296 -3.42 -27.24 -5.45
C HIS A 296 -3.67 -27.00 -6.95
N ASP A 297 -2.77 -27.45 -7.81
CA ASP A 297 -2.92 -27.41 -9.26
C ASP A 297 -4.00 -28.37 -9.77
N ALA A 298 -4.20 -29.53 -9.12
CA ALA A 298 -5.35 -30.40 -9.38
C ALA A 298 -6.67 -29.66 -9.10
N LYS A 299 -6.81 -29.06 -7.92
CA LYS A 299 -7.99 -28.26 -7.55
C LYS A 299 -8.22 -27.09 -8.52
N GLY A 300 -7.16 -26.45 -9.01
CA GLY A 300 -7.24 -25.36 -9.99
C GLY A 300 -7.73 -25.78 -11.37
N ARG A 301 -7.49 -27.03 -11.77
CA ARG A 301 -8.00 -27.58 -13.04
C ARG A 301 -9.51 -27.80 -12.99
N ASP A 302 -10.02 -28.21 -11.83
CA ASP A 302 -11.45 -28.41 -11.61
C ASP A 302 -12.23 -27.07 -11.64
N ILE A 303 -11.62 -25.98 -11.16
CA ILE A 303 -12.18 -24.62 -11.19
C ILE A 303 -12.23 -24.06 -12.62
N LYS A 304 -11.28 -24.43 -13.49
CA LYS A 304 -11.10 -23.82 -14.82
C LYS A 304 -11.89 -24.45 -15.96
N GLY A 305 -12.75 -25.45 -15.72
CA GLY A 305 -13.63 -26.00 -16.76
C GLY A 305 -12.90 -26.32 -18.07
N GLY A 306 -12.02 -27.32 -18.07
CA GLY A 306 -11.51 -27.94 -19.30
C GLY A 306 -10.62 -27.08 -20.22
N GLY A 307 -10.18 -25.89 -19.80
CA GLY A 307 -9.18 -25.10 -20.55
C GLY A 307 -7.81 -25.78 -20.53
N LYS A 308 -7.25 -26.08 -21.71
CA LYS A 308 -5.94 -26.73 -21.89
C LYS A 308 -4.81 -25.85 -21.32
N VAL A 309 -4.47 -26.07 -20.05
CA VAL A 309 -3.25 -25.53 -19.44
C VAL A 309 -2.08 -26.26 -20.11
N THR A 310 -1.26 -25.54 -20.86
CA THR A 310 0.03 -26.04 -21.36
C THR A 310 0.80 -26.64 -20.20
N SER A 311 1.16 -27.92 -20.33
CA SER A 311 1.90 -28.70 -19.34
C SER A 311 3.14 -27.92 -18.89
N THR A 312 3.05 -27.31 -17.72
CA THR A 312 4.18 -26.67 -17.07
C THR A 312 4.98 -27.80 -16.44
N ASP A 313 6.19 -28.01 -16.93
CA ASP A 313 7.15 -28.99 -16.41
C ASP A 313 7.28 -28.79 -14.87
N PRO A 314 7.23 -29.85 -14.04
CA PRO A 314 7.41 -29.72 -12.58
C PRO A 314 8.75 -29.07 -12.17
N ASN A 315 9.72 -28.97 -13.09
CA ASN A 315 10.96 -28.20 -12.89
C ASN A 315 10.91 -26.74 -13.38
N ASP A 316 9.85 -26.33 -14.07
CA ASP A 316 9.67 -24.97 -14.56
C ASP A 316 9.21 -24.06 -13.42
N THR A 317 10.12 -23.17 -13.02
CA THR A 317 9.93 -22.16 -11.96
C THR A 317 9.38 -20.85 -12.50
N SER A 318 9.00 -20.81 -13.78
CA SER A 318 8.38 -19.63 -14.36
C SER A 318 6.96 -19.43 -13.79
N SER A 319 6.73 -18.23 -13.24
CA SER A 319 5.37 -17.75 -13.04
C SER A 319 4.78 -17.49 -14.44
N PRO A 320 3.61 -18.06 -14.79
CA PRO A 320 2.98 -17.78 -16.08
C PRO A 320 2.78 -16.27 -16.23
N ASN A 321 3.08 -15.77 -17.43
CA ASN A 321 3.02 -14.35 -17.79
C ASN A 321 1.63 -13.77 -17.40
N PRO A 322 1.54 -12.60 -16.74
CA PRO A 322 0.31 -12.09 -16.13
C PRO A 322 -0.85 -11.74 -17.07
N GLU A 323 -0.66 -11.80 -18.39
CA GLU A 323 -1.45 -10.97 -19.31
C GLU A 323 -2.73 -11.59 -19.90
N LEU A 324 -3.06 -12.86 -19.65
CA LEU A 324 -4.18 -13.49 -20.38
C LEU A 324 -4.95 -14.52 -19.55
N LEU A 325 -5.60 -14.13 -18.43
CA LEU A 325 -6.60 -14.97 -17.78
C LEU A 325 -7.75 -14.15 -17.14
N PRO A 326 -8.99 -14.68 -17.07
CA PRO A 326 -10.17 -13.94 -16.62
C PRO A 326 -10.12 -13.63 -15.11
N THR A 327 -10.46 -12.40 -14.76
CA THR A 327 -10.54 -11.88 -13.38
C THR A 327 -11.83 -12.30 -12.68
N GLY A 328 -11.73 -13.34 -11.85
CA GLY A 328 -12.70 -13.69 -10.81
C GLY A 328 -11.98 -13.86 -9.47
N ALA A 329 -12.65 -13.58 -8.34
CA ALA A 329 -12.03 -13.60 -7.02
C ALA A 329 -11.38 -14.95 -6.66
N GLU A 330 -12.04 -16.06 -7.00
CA GLU A 330 -11.53 -17.42 -6.75
C GLU A 330 -10.30 -17.76 -7.60
N VAL A 331 -10.21 -17.21 -8.82
CA VAL A 331 -9.06 -17.39 -9.73
C VAL A 331 -7.85 -16.60 -9.23
N GLU A 332 -8.08 -15.41 -8.67
CA GLU A 332 -7.02 -14.58 -8.07
C GLU A 332 -6.50 -15.21 -6.77
N ASP A 333 -7.38 -15.75 -5.93
CA ASP A 333 -6.98 -16.47 -4.70
C ASP A 333 -6.16 -17.73 -5.03
N HIS A 334 -6.59 -18.52 -6.02
CA HIS A 334 -5.82 -19.67 -6.52
C HIS A 334 -4.44 -19.24 -7.01
N ARG A 335 -4.37 -18.15 -7.76
CA ARG A 335 -3.11 -17.59 -8.27
C ARG A 335 -2.18 -17.17 -7.13
N HIS A 336 -2.69 -16.48 -6.11
CA HIS A 336 -1.89 -16.04 -4.97
C HIS A 336 -1.31 -17.21 -4.18
N VAL A 337 -2.12 -18.23 -3.89
CA VAL A 337 -1.65 -19.44 -3.17
C VAL A 337 -0.60 -20.18 -3.99
N ARG A 338 -0.86 -20.38 -5.30
CA ARG A 338 0.11 -20.99 -6.22
C ARG A 338 1.43 -20.22 -6.22
N GLN A 339 1.40 -18.91 -6.39
CA GLN A 339 2.59 -18.06 -6.45
C GLN A 339 3.36 -18.09 -5.12
N SER A 340 2.66 -18.14 -3.98
CA SER A 340 3.25 -18.31 -2.65
C SER A 340 4.01 -19.65 -2.53
N LEU A 341 3.40 -20.76 -2.93
CA LEU A 341 4.05 -22.08 -2.92
C LEU A 341 5.29 -22.13 -3.81
N TYR A 342 5.22 -21.57 -5.02
CA TYR A 342 6.38 -21.46 -5.92
C TYR A 342 7.51 -20.65 -5.32
N ALA A 343 7.21 -19.49 -4.73
CA ALA A 343 8.21 -18.67 -4.06
C ALA A 343 8.91 -19.45 -2.95
N ARG A 344 8.17 -20.28 -2.19
CA ARG A 344 8.74 -21.11 -1.13
C ARG A 344 9.57 -22.29 -1.64
N ILE A 345 9.16 -22.96 -2.71
CA ILE A 345 10.00 -23.98 -3.36
C ILE A 345 11.31 -23.35 -3.84
N ARG A 346 11.24 -22.16 -4.43
CA ARG A 346 12.43 -21.40 -4.84
C ARG A 346 13.33 -21.06 -3.65
N GLU A 347 12.77 -20.58 -2.54
CA GLU A 347 13.52 -20.33 -1.30
C GLU A 347 14.17 -21.61 -0.76
N GLY A 348 13.46 -22.74 -0.74
CA GLY A 348 14.01 -24.04 -0.33
C GLY A 348 15.20 -24.47 -1.21
N ARG A 349 15.09 -24.28 -2.54
CA ARG A 349 16.18 -24.55 -3.49
C ARG A 349 17.39 -23.64 -3.27
N VAL A 350 17.20 -22.37 -2.89
CA VAL A 350 18.30 -21.46 -2.52
C VAL A 350 19.01 -21.95 -1.26
N VAL A 351 18.26 -22.37 -0.24
CA VAL A 351 18.84 -22.95 0.99
C VAL A 351 19.60 -24.24 0.67
N LEU A 352 19.02 -25.13 -0.15
CA LEU A 352 19.67 -26.36 -0.59
C LEU A 352 20.97 -26.09 -1.36
N HIS A 353 21.00 -25.08 -2.24
CA HIS A 353 22.22 -24.64 -2.91
C HIS A 353 23.30 -24.23 -1.90
N LYS A 354 22.94 -23.45 -0.86
CA LYS A 354 23.88 -23.05 0.20
C LYS A 354 24.42 -24.27 0.96
N ILE A 355 23.57 -25.26 1.24
CA ILE A 355 23.97 -26.52 1.90
C ILE A 355 24.94 -27.30 1.01
N GLU A 356 24.61 -27.54 -0.26
CA GLU A 356 25.47 -28.31 -1.18
C GLU A 356 26.81 -27.61 -1.43
N PHE A 357 26.83 -26.28 -1.53
CA PHE A 357 28.07 -25.52 -1.64
C PHE A 357 28.92 -25.67 -0.37
N SER A 358 28.32 -25.52 0.82
CA SER A 358 29.01 -25.68 2.10
C SER A 358 29.51 -27.12 2.34
N LEU A 359 28.79 -28.11 1.82
CA LEU A 359 29.23 -29.51 1.81
C LEU A 359 30.45 -29.69 0.90
N GLY A 360 30.46 -29.09 -0.29
CA GLY A 360 31.61 -29.06 -1.19
C GLY A 360 32.85 -28.51 -0.51
N ASP A 361 32.74 -27.36 0.17
CA ASP A 361 33.84 -26.74 0.93
C ASP A 361 34.38 -27.67 2.02
N LEU A 362 33.50 -28.32 2.79
CA LEU A 362 33.90 -29.27 3.84
C LEU A 362 34.56 -30.53 3.28
N PHE A 363 34.05 -31.07 2.18
CA PHE A 363 34.66 -32.23 1.52
C PHE A 363 36.04 -31.90 0.97
N HIS A 364 36.21 -30.69 0.42
CA HIS A 364 37.51 -30.17 0.00
C HIS A 364 38.49 -30.08 1.17
N GLN A 365 38.09 -29.46 2.29
CA GLN A 365 38.91 -29.36 3.50
C GLN A 365 39.28 -30.72 4.11
N LEU A 366 38.44 -31.75 3.92
CA LEU A 366 38.67 -33.11 4.39
C LEU A 366 39.38 -34.02 3.36
N GLY A 367 39.71 -33.50 2.17
CA GLY A 367 40.39 -34.24 1.10
C GLY A 367 39.54 -35.29 0.37
N LYS A 368 38.21 -35.18 0.43
CA LYS A 368 37.25 -36.13 -0.18
C LYS A 368 36.82 -35.68 -1.57
N VAL A 369 37.68 -35.94 -2.56
CA VAL A 369 37.54 -35.43 -3.94
C VAL A 369 36.29 -35.95 -4.67
N SER A 370 35.85 -37.18 -4.39
CA SER A 370 34.66 -37.76 -5.03
C SER A 370 33.38 -37.04 -4.62
N GLU A 371 33.16 -36.91 -3.30
CA GLU A 371 31.96 -36.27 -2.75
C GLU A 371 31.96 -34.76 -2.98
N GLU A 372 33.14 -34.12 -2.96
CA GLU A 372 33.33 -32.72 -3.32
C GLU A 372 32.78 -32.42 -4.72
N ARG A 373 33.18 -33.19 -5.73
CA ARG A 373 32.72 -33.01 -7.11
C ARG A 373 31.21 -33.19 -7.25
N VAL A 374 30.62 -34.13 -6.52
CA VAL A 374 29.17 -34.38 -6.53
C VAL A 374 28.43 -33.20 -5.92
N SER A 375 28.87 -32.71 -4.75
CA SER A 375 28.23 -31.57 -4.08
C SER A 375 28.34 -30.29 -4.89
N TYR A 376 29.50 -29.99 -5.50
CA TYR A 376 29.61 -28.84 -6.40
C TYR A 376 28.79 -28.99 -7.69
N ALA A 377 28.70 -30.19 -8.27
CA ALA A 377 27.86 -30.43 -9.43
C ALA A 377 26.37 -30.24 -9.11
N ASN A 378 25.92 -30.70 -7.94
CA ASN A 378 24.56 -30.48 -7.46
C ASN A 378 24.28 -28.98 -7.23
N ALA A 379 25.22 -28.26 -6.61
CA ALA A 379 25.12 -26.82 -6.42
C ALA A 379 25.02 -26.07 -7.76
N ASP A 380 25.86 -26.41 -8.74
CA ASP A 380 25.81 -25.81 -10.08
C ASP A 380 24.48 -26.12 -10.80
N GLY A 381 23.98 -27.35 -10.68
CA GLY A 381 22.66 -27.73 -11.19
C GLY A 381 21.53 -26.89 -10.60
N LEU A 382 21.54 -26.69 -9.28
CA LEU A 382 20.57 -25.84 -8.58
C LEU A 382 20.72 -24.36 -8.96
N ARG A 383 21.95 -23.86 -9.13
CA ARG A 383 22.21 -22.50 -9.60
C ARG A 383 21.63 -22.25 -10.99
N LYS A 384 21.87 -23.16 -11.93
CA LYS A 384 21.30 -23.11 -13.29
C LYS A 384 19.78 -23.11 -13.25
N LEU A 385 19.18 -23.99 -12.46
CA LEU A 385 17.73 -24.06 -12.28
C LEU A 385 17.13 -22.75 -11.73
N LEU A 386 17.77 -22.14 -10.72
CA LEU A 386 17.33 -20.89 -10.10
C LEU A 386 17.44 -19.69 -11.06
N LEU A 387 18.49 -19.67 -11.89
CA LEU A 387 18.76 -18.59 -12.85
C LEU A 387 18.04 -18.78 -14.19
N LYS A 388 17.52 -19.98 -14.50
CA LYS A 388 16.81 -20.27 -15.75
C LYS A 388 15.67 -19.29 -16.01
N THR A 389 14.91 -18.94 -14.98
CA THR A 389 13.79 -17.98 -15.10
C THR A 389 14.24 -16.59 -15.53
N THR A 390 15.34 -16.10 -14.95
CA THR A 390 15.94 -14.82 -15.31
C THR A 390 16.59 -14.87 -16.70
N GLU A 391 17.22 -16.00 -17.04
CA GLU A 391 17.83 -16.25 -18.34
C GLU A 391 16.76 -16.26 -19.44
N ASP A 392 15.65 -16.98 -19.25
CA ASP A 392 14.53 -17.04 -20.20
C ASP A 392 13.88 -15.66 -20.40
N SER A 393 13.75 -14.88 -19.33
CA SER A 393 13.22 -13.51 -19.42
C SER A 393 14.15 -12.59 -20.20
N ALA A 394 15.47 -12.68 -19.94
CA ALA A 394 16.45 -11.91 -20.67
C ALA A 394 16.52 -12.33 -22.15
N ASN A 395 16.49 -13.64 -22.44
CA ASN A 395 16.45 -14.16 -23.81
C ASN A 395 15.20 -13.69 -24.57
N ARG A 396 14.03 -13.63 -23.92
CA ARG A 396 12.82 -13.04 -24.52
C ARG A 396 12.97 -11.55 -24.81
N ALA A 397 13.57 -10.78 -23.89
CA ALA A 397 13.82 -9.36 -24.08
C ALA A 397 14.83 -9.11 -25.23
N ILE A 398 15.89 -9.92 -25.30
CA ILE A 398 16.86 -9.90 -26.40
C ILE A 398 16.16 -10.21 -27.73
N ALA A 399 15.33 -11.26 -27.78
CA ALA A 399 14.59 -11.62 -28.99
C ALA A 399 13.66 -10.49 -29.46
N ARG A 400 12.90 -9.88 -28.53
CA ARG A 400 12.04 -8.71 -28.82
C ARG A 400 12.86 -7.53 -29.34
N LEU A 401 13.98 -7.20 -28.69
CA LEU A 401 14.86 -6.12 -29.13
C LEU A 401 15.39 -6.38 -30.54
N THR A 402 15.83 -7.61 -30.83
CA THR A 402 16.30 -7.97 -32.17
C THR A 402 15.19 -7.87 -33.21
N GLU A 403 13.97 -8.25 -32.86
CA GLU A 403 12.81 -8.17 -33.74
C GLU A 403 12.40 -6.71 -34.01
N GLU A 404 12.28 -5.87 -32.97
CA GLU A 404 11.94 -4.45 -33.09
C GLU A 404 12.99 -3.67 -33.88
N VAL A 405 14.28 -3.93 -33.63
CA VAL A 405 15.37 -3.28 -34.38
C VAL A 405 15.31 -3.64 -35.88
N ILE A 406 14.89 -4.87 -36.22
CA ILE A 406 14.81 -5.35 -37.61
C ILE A 406 13.51 -4.93 -38.30
N GLN A 407 12.36 -4.99 -37.62
CA GLN A 407 11.04 -4.83 -38.22
C GLN A 407 10.47 -3.40 -38.12
N THR A 408 10.70 -2.69 -37.00
CA THR A 408 10.07 -1.39 -36.71
C THR A 408 11.08 -0.25 -36.51
N GLY A 409 12.37 -0.56 -36.55
CA GLY A 409 13.46 0.41 -36.37
C GLY A 409 13.50 1.48 -37.46
N VAL A 410 13.62 2.73 -37.05
CA VAL A 410 13.85 3.85 -37.99
C VAL A 410 15.21 3.67 -38.66
N ASN A 411 15.20 3.67 -40.00
CA ASN A 411 16.41 3.49 -40.80
C ASN A 411 17.19 4.80 -40.93
N SER A 412 18.51 4.71 -41.14
CA SER A 412 19.36 5.92 -41.29
C SER A 412 18.90 6.84 -42.42
N LYS A 413 18.23 6.30 -43.45
CA LYS A 413 17.67 7.08 -44.55
C LYS A 413 16.42 7.87 -44.16
N GLN A 414 15.63 7.38 -43.20
CA GLN A 414 14.42 8.05 -42.72
C GLN A 414 14.73 9.23 -41.78
N LEU A 415 15.88 9.20 -41.11
CA LEU A 415 16.36 10.31 -40.28
C LEU A 415 17.12 11.39 -41.07
N ALA A 416 17.29 11.21 -42.39
CA ALA A 416 18.00 12.15 -43.25
C ALA A 416 17.15 13.38 -43.52
N ILE A 417 17.76 14.56 -43.44
CA ILE A 417 17.10 15.83 -43.77
C ILE A 417 17.72 16.33 -45.06
N SER A 418 16.88 16.58 -46.07
CA SER A 418 17.34 17.12 -47.35
C SER A 418 17.75 18.60 -47.20
N PRO A 419 18.81 19.06 -47.91
CA PRO A 419 19.18 20.46 -47.95
C PRO A 419 18.02 21.35 -48.42
N SER A 420 18.00 22.60 -47.97
CA SER A 420 16.98 23.57 -48.38
C SER A 420 17.15 23.97 -49.86
N ALA A 421 16.05 24.33 -50.53
CA ALA A 421 16.03 24.70 -51.95
C ALA A 421 16.90 25.95 -52.25
N LYS A 422 17.20 26.21 -53.54
CA LYS A 422 18.02 27.36 -53.96
C LYS A 422 17.45 28.68 -53.41
N PRO A 423 18.26 29.51 -52.72
CA PRO A 423 17.79 30.75 -52.09
C PRO A 423 17.45 31.82 -53.12
N GLY A 424 16.56 32.75 -52.75
CA GLY A 424 16.40 34.03 -53.43
C GLY A 424 17.40 35.07 -52.91
N ILE A 425 17.76 36.06 -53.73
CA ILE A 425 18.86 37.02 -53.52
C ILE A 425 18.85 37.72 -52.13
N LYS A 426 17.69 37.89 -51.49
CA LYS A 426 17.55 38.58 -50.19
C LYS A 426 17.55 37.66 -48.96
N ARG A 427 17.58 36.32 -49.14
CA ARG A 427 17.46 35.33 -48.05
C ARG A 427 18.59 34.29 -48.06
N ASP A 428 19.68 34.57 -48.75
CA ASP A 428 20.82 33.65 -48.88
C ASP A 428 21.42 33.26 -47.51
N ASP A 429 21.58 34.23 -46.62
CA ASP A 429 22.13 34.03 -45.28
C ASP A 429 21.32 33.02 -44.44
N LEU A 430 19.98 33.14 -44.43
CA LEU A 430 19.10 32.24 -43.68
C LEU A 430 19.13 30.80 -44.21
N PHE A 431 19.26 30.63 -45.53
CA PHE A 431 19.37 29.31 -46.15
C PHE A 431 20.76 28.69 -45.90
N SER A 432 21.80 29.51 -45.85
CA SER A 432 23.15 29.09 -45.46
C SER A 432 23.18 28.58 -44.02
N ASP A 433 22.57 29.30 -43.08
CA ASP A 433 22.47 28.88 -41.67
C ASP A 433 21.59 27.64 -41.49
N ALA A 434 20.46 27.53 -42.21
CA ALA A 434 19.65 26.33 -42.21
C ALA A 434 20.42 25.11 -42.74
N ASN A 435 21.21 25.27 -43.81
CA ASN A 435 22.04 24.19 -44.35
C ASN A 435 23.17 23.81 -43.38
N ARG A 436 23.78 24.75 -42.64
CA ARG A 436 24.73 24.45 -41.57
C ARG A 436 24.09 23.61 -40.46
N ILE A 437 22.88 23.95 -40.04
CA ILE A 437 22.12 23.16 -39.04
C ILE A 437 21.82 21.76 -39.58
N ILE A 438 21.41 21.64 -40.84
CA ILE A 438 21.18 20.35 -41.51
C ILE A 438 22.47 19.51 -41.53
N ASP A 439 23.62 20.10 -41.84
CA ASP A 439 24.93 19.39 -41.86
C ASP A 439 25.31 18.86 -40.46
N VAL A 440 25.06 19.64 -39.41
CA VAL A 440 25.26 19.22 -38.02
C VAL A 440 24.30 18.09 -37.65
N LEU A 441 23.02 18.21 -38.00
CA LEU A 441 22.01 17.16 -37.77
C LEU A 441 22.32 15.87 -38.55
N ASP A 442 22.92 15.96 -39.74
CA ASP A 442 23.32 14.81 -40.55
C ASP A 442 24.59 14.13 -40.02
N SER A 443 25.48 14.89 -39.40
CA SER A 443 26.64 14.39 -38.65
C SER A 443 26.21 13.71 -37.35
N GLN A 444 25.29 14.34 -36.62
CA GLN A 444 24.67 13.80 -35.41
C GLN A 444 23.93 12.49 -35.71
N ARG A 445 23.23 12.39 -36.84
CA ARG A 445 22.60 11.15 -37.32
C ARG A 445 23.59 10.00 -37.40
N LYS A 446 24.78 10.20 -37.99
CA LYS A 446 25.80 9.12 -38.09
C LYS A 446 26.22 8.64 -36.69
N LEU A 447 26.33 9.55 -35.73
CA LEU A 447 26.67 9.25 -34.34
C LEU A 447 25.55 8.46 -33.64
N ILE A 448 24.29 8.86 -33.82
CA ILE A 448 23.11 8.15 -33.30
C ILE A 448 23.14 6.68 -33.74
N PHE A 449 23.32 6.40 -35.04
CA PHE A 449 23.34 5.02 -35.52
C PHE A 449 24.57 4.24 -35.04
N LYS A 450 25.75 4.87 -34.98
CA LYS A 450 26.96 4.25 -34.41
C LYS A 450 26.77 3.82 -32.96
N TRP A 451 26.18 4.69 -32.14
CA TRP A 451 25.92 4.40 -30.72
C TRP A 451 24.80 3.39 -30.55
N ARG A 452 23.72 3.50 -31.33
CA ARG A 452 22.65 2.51 -31.36
C ARG A 452 23.16 1.11 -31.67
N ASP A 453 24.01 0.97 -32.69
CA ASP A 453 24.58 -0.32 -33.07
C ASP A 453 25.52 -0.87 -31.98
N ARG A 454 26.25 0.00 -31.28
CA ARG A 454 27.08 -0.40 -30.13
C ARG A 454 26.22 -0.86 -28.96
N VAL A 455 25.18 -0.11 -28.60
CA VAL A 455 24.21 -0.46 -27.55
C VAL A 455 23.52 -1.79 -27.85
N CYS A 456 23.02 -1.97 -29.07
CA CYS A 456 22.39 -3.22 -29.49
C CYS A 456 23.37 -4.40 -29.43
N LYS A 457 24.61 -4.23 -29.89
CA LYS A 457 25.64 -5.28 -29.78
C LYS A 457 25.94 -5.67 -28.34
N LEU A 458 26.02 -4.71 -27.42
CA LEU A 458 26.27 -4.99 -26.00
C LEU A 458 25.06 -5.66 -25.33
N LEU A 459 23.84 -5.18 -25.59
CA LEU A 459 22.60 -5.73 -25.01
C LEU A 459 22.22 -7.12 -25.53
N THR A 460 22.65 -7.48 -26.75
CA THR A 460 22.38 -8.78 -27.38
C THR A 460 23.47 -9.84 -27.12
N GLN A 461 24.48 -9.52 -26.30
CA GLN A 461 25.49 -10.50 -25.91
C GLN A 461 24.87 -11.66 -25.12
N LYS A 462 25.36 -12.87 -25.38
CA LYS A 462 24.89 -14.06 -24.64
C LYS A 462 25.34 -13.98 -23.19
N ILE A 463 24.37 -14.14 -22.29
CA ILE A 463 24.55 -14.03 -20.83
C ILE A 463 25.36 -15.19 -20.25
N SER A 464 25.40 -16.35 -20.93
CA SER A 464 26.16 -17.52 -20.50
C SER A 464 26.96 -18.12 -21.67
N PRO A 465 28.30 -18.07 -21.66
CA PRO A 465 29.10 -18.81 -22.63
C PRO A 465 29.07 -20.30 -22.28
N LYS A 466 28.79 -21.18 -23.24
CA LYS A 466 28.78 -22.65 -23.05
C LYS A 466 30.14 -23.28 -22.69
N LYS A 467 31.20 -22.48 -22.49
CA LYS A 467 32.56 -22.97 -22.21
C LYS A 467 32.91 -22.73 -20.75
N SER A 468 33.83 -23.57 -20.25
CA SER A 468 34.30 -23.65 -18.87
C SER A 468 34.43 -22.27 -18.22
N ALA A 469 33.89 -22.13 -17.00
CA ALA A 469 33.83 -20.88 -16.28
C ALA A 469 35.24 -20.44 -15.82
N ASP A 470 35.79 -19.41 -16.47
CA ASP A 470 37.12 -18.86 -16.14
C ASP A 470 37.14 -18.02 -14.84
N GLY A 471 36.04 -17.98 -14.07
CA GLY A 471 35.90 -17.18 -12.84
C GLY A 471 35.73 -15.66 -13.05
N ASN A 472 36.20 -15.12 -14.17
CA ASN A 472 36.14 -13.68 -14.51
C ASN A 472 34.89 -13.26 -15.31
N GLU A 473 33.87 -14.11 -15.39
CA GLU A 473 32.65 -13.83 -16.17
C GLU A 473 31.80 -12.73 -15.53
N TYR A 474 31.70 -12.73 -14.21
CA TYR A 474 30.92 -11.73 -13.47
C TYR A 474 31.48 -10.33 -13.66
N GLN A 475 32.81 -10.18 -13.55
CA GLN A 475 33.48 -8.89 -13.74
C GLN A 475 33.28 -8.38 -15.17
N ARG A 476 33.45 -9.25 -16.17
CA ARG A 476 33.19 -8.91 -17.58
C ARG A 476 31.74 -8.46 -17.81
N ALA A 477 30.77 -9.12 -17.19
CA ALA A 477 29.36 -8.74 -17.29
C ALA A 477 29.11 -7.37 -16.63
N LEU A 478 29.75 -7.08 -15.49
CA LEU A 478 29.66 -5.79 -14.80
C LEU A 478 30.24 -4.65 -15.66
N ASP A 479 31.40 -4.88 -16.28
CA ASP A 479 32.05 -3.89 -17.13
C ASP A 479 31.17 -3.59 -18.37
N VAL A 480 30.59 -4.62 -18.99
CA VAL A 480 29.63 -4.47 -20.09
C VAL A 480 28.39 -3.68 -19.64
N GLN A 481 27.87 -3.94 -18.45
CA GLN A 481 26.72 -3.21 -17.90
C GLN A 481 27.04 -1.71 -17.75
N GLN A 482 28.18 -1.37 -17.13
CA GLN A 482 28.62 0.03 -16.97
C GLN A 482 28.81 0.72 -18.32
N GLU A 483 29.41 0.03 -19.30
CA GLU A 483 29.60 0.56 -20.65
C GLU A 483 28.23 0.87 -21.31
N VAL A 484 27.26 -0.04 -21.23
CA VAL A 484 25.92 0.15 -21.79
C VAL A 484 25.19 1.31 -21.13
N GLU A 485 25.23 1.42 -19.79
CA GLU A 485 24.60 2.51 -19.06
C GLU A 485 25.16 3.88 -19.49
N GLY A 486 26.49 3.98 -19.62
CA GLY A 486 27.15 5.19 -20.13
C GLY A 486 26.68 5.55 -21.55
N TYR A 487 26.62 4.57 -22.46
CA TYR A 487 26.10 4.80 -23.81
C TYR A 487 24.61 5.18 -23.82
N LEU A 488 23.76 4.59 -22.99
CA LEU A 488 22.33 4.90 -22.94
C LEU A 488 22.07 6.34 -22.47
N VAL A 489 22.80 6.81 -21.46
CA VAL A 489 22.70 8.20 -20.98
C VAL A 489 23.12 9.18 -22.08
N ALA A 490 24.27 8.95 -22.70
CA ALA A 490 24.76 9.80 -23.79
C ALA A 490 23.83 9.77 -25.02
N TYR A 491 23.29 8.59 -25.36
CA TYR A 491 22.37 8.41 -26.47
C TYR A 491 21.03 9.12 -26.24
N ALA A 492 20.51 9.09 -25.01
CA ALA A 492 19.29 9.81 -24.64
C ALA A 492 19.47 11.33 -24.76
N ALA A 493 20.60 11.87 -24.28
CA ALA A 493 20.94 13.28 -24.45
C ALA A 493 21.02 13.68 -25.93
N LEU A 494 21.73 12.89 -26.74
CA LEU A 494 21.86 13.13 -28.19
C LEU A 494 20.51 13.17 -28.92
N LEU A 495 19.57 12.29 -28.53
CA LEU A 495 18.22 12.28 -29.07
C LEU A 495 17.38 13.48 -28.58
N ALA A 496 17.57 13.90 -27.32
CA ALA A 496 16.91 15.07 -26.77
C ALA A 496 17.35 16.35 -27.51
N ASP A 497 18.66 16.55 -27.70
CA ASP A 497 19.22 17.68 -28.46
C ASP A 497 18.65 17.72 -29.89
N ARG A 498 18.63 16.56 -30.56
CA ARG A 498 18.04 16.47 -31.91
C ARG A 498 16.57 16.86 -31.92
N ARG A 499 15.81 16.36 -30.95
CA ARG A 499 14.38 16.64 -30.82
C ARG A 499 14.13 18.12 -30.52
N GLU A 500 14.98 18.73 -29.71
CA GLU A 500 14.93 20.15 -29.38
C GLU A 500 15.16 21.00 -30.64
N VAL A 501 16.25 20.76 -31.38
CA VAL A 501 16.54 21.50 -32.62
C VAL A 501 15.42 21.36 -33.66
N LEU A 502 14.74 20.22 -33.72
CA LEU A 502 13.62 20.00 -34.65
C LEU A 502 12.28 20.61 -34.18
N ASN A 503 12.11 20.90 -32.89
CA ASN A 503 10.83 21.34 -32.31
C ASN A 503 10.81 22.81 -31.82
N GLN A 504 11.93 23.43 -31.47
CA GLN A 504 11.98 24.79 -30.90
C GLN A 504 11.31 25.82 -31.85
N GLU A 505 10.37 26.71 -31.50
CA GLU A 505 9.92 27.37 -30.26
C GLU A 505 10.94 28.18 -29.44
N THR A 506 12.20 28.29 -29.85
CA THR A 506 13.14 29.26 -29.26
C THR A 506 14.10 29.78 -30.33
N TYR A 507 13.83 31.02 -30.75
CA TYR A 507 14.56 31.74 -31.79
C TYR A 507 15.82 32.46 -31.29
N GLU A 508 16.27 32.25 -30.04
CA GLU A 508 17.24 33.17 -29.40
C GLU A 508 18.67 32.66 -29.21
N ASP A 509 18.94 31.35 -29.12
CA ASP A 509 20.26 30.88 -28.65
C ASP A 509 21.28 30.49 -29.74
N ILE A 510 20.85 30.22 -30.98
CA ILE A 510 21.79 29.84 -32.06
C ILE A 510 22.64 31.04 -32.51
N CYS A 511 22.19 32.28 -32.28
CA CYS A 511 22.94 33.49 -32.66
C CYS A 511 24.03 33.91 -31.64
N GLN A 512 24.10 33.33 -30.45
CA GLN A 512 25.07 33.75 -29.42
C GLN A 512 26.37 32.94 -29.42
N GLY A 513 26.37 31.73 -29.98
CA GLY A 513 27.55 30.85 -30.01
C GLY A 513 28.69 31.29 -30.94
N SER A 514 28.45 32.23 -31.86
CA SER A 514 29.47 32.74 -32.79
C SER A 514 30.16 34.03 -32.32
N ARG A 515 29.82 34.55 -31.13
CA ARG A 515 30.43 35.76 -30.55
C ARG A 515 31.52 35.51 -29.49
N SER A 516 31.79 34.26 -29.08
CA SER A 516 32.83 33.97 -28.07
C SER A 516 34.18 33.47 -28.62
N LEU A 517 34.41 33.56 -29.93
CA LEU A 517 35.72 33.31 -30.56
C LEU A 517 36.21 34.53 -31.35
N ARG A 518 36.37 35.65 -30.63
CA ARG A 518 37.29 36.74 -31.00
C ARG A 518 38.09 37.16 -29.79
#